data_AF-A0A3A5VGY6-F1
#
_entry.id   AF-A0A3A5VGY6-F1
#
_cell.length_a   1.000
_cell.length_b   1.000
_cell.length_c   1.000
_cell.angle_alpha   90.00
_cell.angle_beta   90.00
_cell.angle_gamma   90.00
#
_symmetry.space_group_name_H-M   'P 1'
#
loop_
_entity.id
_entity.type
_entity.pdbx_description
1 polymer ?
#
loop_
_entity_poly.entity_id
_entity_poly.type
_entity_poly.pdbx_seq_one_letter_code
_entity_poly.pdbx_strand_id
1 'polypeptide(L)' 'MTGEGMTSVSVSYEIRRQLNTLRTTGNHKSVNDLLGEMIRTHKMLKMKSEIDLLRERMKIAVDVDVEHLAERLNLAPFQV' A
#
# COMPACT_ATOMS: atom_id res chain seq x y z
N MET A 1 26.91 4.13 -18.51
CA MET A 1 27.02 3.04 -17.51
C MET A 1 25.91 3.26 -16.48
N THR A 2 24.82 2.51 -16.58
CA THR A 2 23.76 2.48 -15.57
C THR A 2 24.23 1.60 -14.42
N GLY A 3 24.55 2.20 -13.27
CA GLY A 3 24.83 1.42 -12.06
C GLY A 3 23.58 0.65 -11.62
N GLU A 4 23.77 -0.57 -11.13
CA GLU A 4 22.67 -1.36 -10.56
C GLU A 4 21.92 -0.53 -9.51
N GLY A 5 20.59 -0.53 -9.60
CA GLY A 5 19.72 0.29 -8.75
C GLY A 5 19.34 1.66 -9.32
N MET A 6 19.82 2.04 -10.51
CA MET A 6 19.35 3.25 -11.21
C MET A 6 18.23 2.91 -12.20
N THR A 7 17.04 3.47 -11.97
CA THR A 7 15.93 3.41 -12.93
C THR A 7 15.87 4.72 -13.71
N SER A 8 16.03 4.66 -15.03
CA SER A 8 15.83 5.82 -15.91
C SER A 8 14.34 6.04 -16.14
N VAL A 9 13.79 7.12 -15.57
CA VAL A 9 12.38 7.49 -15.77
C VAL A 9 12.32 8.79 -16.56
N SER A 10 11.69 8.74 -17.73
CA SER A 10 11.37 9.92 -18.52
C SER A 10 10.21 10.66 -17.86
N VAL A 11 10.40 11.96 -17.60
CA VAL A 11 9.39 12.79 -16.93
C VAL A 11 9.11 14.03 -17.78
N SER A 12 7.83 14.38 -17.92
CA SER A 12 7.38 15.58 -18.63
C SER A 12 7.95 16.85 -18.01
N TYR A 13 8.05 17.93 -18.80
CA TYR A 13 8.59 19.22 -18.37
C TYR A 13 7.91 19.76 -17.10
N GLU A 14 6.57 19.68 -17.03
CA GLU A 14 5.80 20.14 -15.88
C GLU A 14 6.16 19.38 -14.59
N ILE A 15 6.33 18.06 -14.67
CA ILE A 15 6.71 17.26 -13.51
C ILE A 15 8.16 17.55 -13.11
N ARG A 16 9.06 17.77 -14.06
CA ARG A 16 10.43 18.22 -13.77
C ARG A 16 10.43 19.56 -13.03
N ARG A 17 9.60 20.52 -13.46
CA ARG A 17 9.45 21.82 -12.81
C ARG A 17 8.93 21.66 -11.38
N GLN A 18 7.87 20.88 -11.19
CA GLN A 18 7.31 20.59 -9.87
C GLN A 18 8.33 19.89 -8.94
N LEU A 19 9.07 18.90 -9.44
CA LEU A 19 10.12 18.21 -8.69
C LEU A 19 11.24 19.18 -8.27
N ASN A 20 11.63 20.09 -9.15
CA ASN A 20 12.63 21.12 -8.83
C ASN A 20 12.12 22.11 -7.78
N THR A 21 10.85 22.53 -7.85
CA THR A 21 10.22 23.36 -6.82
C THR A 21 10.18 22.63 -5.47
N LEU A 22 9.74 21.36 -5.47
CA LEU A 22 9.69 20.55 -4.25
C LEU A 22 11.09 20.33 -3.65
N ARG A 23 12.12 20.14 -4.48
CA ARG A 23 13.51 20.09 -4.03
C ARG A 23 13.94 21.37 -3.32
N THR A 24 13.61 22.54 -3.88
CA THR A 24 13.96 23.83 -3.27
C THR A 24 13.21 24.09 -1.96
N THR A 25 11.97 23.62 -1.83
CA THR A 25 11.17 23.80 -0.61
C THR A 25 11.55 22.80 0.49
N GLY A 26 11.91 21.56 0.11
CA GLY A 26 12.26 20.49 1.06
C GLY A 26 13.69 20.52 1.58
N ASN A 27 14.57 21.34 0.99
CA ASN A 27 16.02 21.36 1.27
C ASN A 27 16.72 20.02 0.96
N HIS A 28 16.22 19.27 -0.02
CA HIS A 28 16.78 17.98 -0.44
C HIS A 28 17.94 18.19 -1.42
N LYS A 29 19.06 17.51 -1.19
CA LYS A 29 20.28 17.63 -2.03
C LYS A 29 20.07 17.11 -3.46
N SER A 30 19.20 16.12 -3.63
CA SER A 30 18.87 15.53 -4.93
C SER A 30 17.36 15.26 -5.07
N VAL A 31 16.86 15.34 -6.31
CA VAL A 31 15.52 14.85 -6.66
C VAL A 31 15.40 13.35 -6.38
N ASN A 32 16.51 12.60 -6.47
CA ASN A 32 16.52 11.18 -6.15
C ASN A 32 16.26 10.91 -4.66
N ASP A 33 16.77 11.77 -3.76
CA ASP A 33 16.53 11.64 -2.32
C ASP A 33 15.06 11.91 -1.99
N LEU A 34 14.47 12.93 -2.62
CA LEU A 34 13.05 13.25 -2.53
C LEU A 34 12.18 12.07 -3.01
N LEU A 35 12.48 11.52 -4.18
CA LEU A 35 11.76 10.37 -4.73
C LEU A 35 11.94 9.12 -3.84
N GLY A 36 13.13 8.88 -3.31
CA GLY A 36 13.41 7.76 -2.41
C GLY A 36 12.66 7.87 -1.07
N GLU A 37 12.47 9.09 -0.55
CA GLU A 37 11.65 9.35 0.62
C GLU A 37 10.16 9.16 0.32
N MET A 38 9.66 9.71 -0.79
CA MET A 38 8.27 9.55 -1.23
C MET A 38 7.90 8.08 -1.48
N ILE A 39 8.80 7.30 -2.10
CA ILE A 39 8.56 5.87 -2.34
C ILE A 39 8.53 5.12 -1.00
N ARG A 40 9.41 5.45 -0.05
CA ARG A 40 9.40 4.84 1.29
C ARG A 40 8.12 5.14 2.05
N THR A 41 7.69 6.40 2.09
CA THR A 41 6.43 6.79 2.75
C THR A 41 5.23 6.12 2.09
N HIS A 42 5.17 6.08 0.76
CA HIS A 42 4.12 5.38 0.02
C HIS A 42 4.09 3.87 0.34
N LYS A 43 5.26 3.20 0.38
CA LYS A 43 5.36 1.79 0.78
C LYS A 43 4.89 1.57 2.21
N MET A 44 5.28 2.43 3.16
CA MET A 44 4.82 2.32 4.55
C MET A 44 3.31 2.51 4.68
N LEU A 45 2.73 3.48 3.96
CA LEU A 45 1.28 3.69 3.94
C LEU A 45 0.55 2.48 3.36
N LYS A 46 1.05 1.89 2.27
CA LYS A 46 0.47 0.69 1.67
C LYS A 46 0.52 -0.50 2.62
N MET A 47 1.66 -0.76 3.26
CA MET A 47 1.79 -1.84 4.25
C MET A 47 0.84 -1.63 5.44
N LYS A 48 0.69 -0.39 5.91
CA LYS A 48 -0.26 -0.07 6.97
C LYS A 48 -1.70 -0.38 6.54
N SER A 49 -2.09 0.02 5.33
CA SER A 49 -3.44 -0.27 4.81
C SER A 49 -3.72 -1.75 4.67
N GLU A 50 -2.74 -2.56 4.28
CA GLU A 50 -2.88 -4.02 4.19
C GLU A 50 -3.03 -4.67 5.58
N ILE A 51 -2.30 -4.17 6.58
CA ILE A 51 -2.44 -4.62 7.98
C ILE A 51 -3.82 -4.28 8.54
N ASP A 52 -4.33 -3.08 8.25
CA ASP A 52 -5.66 -2.65 8.72
C ASP A 52 -6.76 -3.49 8.08
N LEU A 53 -6.64 -3.80 6.78
CA LEU A 53 -7.56 -4.70 6.05
C LEU A 53 -7.49 -6.13 6.60
N LEU A 54 -6.29 -6.62 6.94
CA LEU A 54 -6.12 -7.93 7.55
C LEU A 54 -6.74 -8.00 8.96
N ARG A 55 -6.58 -6.94 9.76
CA ARG A 55 -7.23 -6.83 11.08
C ARG A 55 -8.74 -6.81 10.98
N GLU A 56 -9.29 -6.09 10.00
CA GLU A 56 -10.73 -6.06 9.75
C GLU A 56 -11.26 -7.45 9.37
N ARG A 57 -10.55 -8.16 8.49
CA ARG A 57 -10.87 -9.56 8.14
C ARG A 57 -10.75 -10.51 9.33
N MET A 58 -9.73 -10.37 10.18
CA MET A 58 -9.62 -11.18 11.40
C MET A 58 -10.76 -10.88 12.38
N LYS A 59 -11.16 -9.61 12.53
CA LYS A 59 -12.30 -9.25 13.39
C LYS A 59 -13.59 -9.88 12.88
N ILE A 60 -13.84 -9.84 11.58
CA ILE A 60 -14.98 -10.52 10.95
C ILE A 60 -14.92 -12.03 11.19
N ALA A 61 -13.74 -12.65 11.04
CA ALA A 61 -13.59 -14.10 11.23
C ALA A 61 -13.72 -14.55 12.70
N VAL A 62 -13.35 -13.70 13.67
CA VAL A 62 -13.52 -13.98 15.11
C VAL A 62 -14.97 -13.85 15.54
N ASP A 63 -15.74 -12.96 14.90
CA ASP A 63 -17.17 -12.77 15.16
C ASP A 63 -18.05 -13.85 14.50
N VAL A 64 -17.43 -14.74 13.72
CA VAL A 64 -18.10 -15.87 13.06
C VAL A 64 -18.03 -17.09 13.98
N ASP A 65 -19.13 -17.32 14.69
CA ASP A 65 -19.32 -18.53 15.48
C ASP A 65 -19.56 -19.74 14.56
N VAL A 66 -18.55 -20.61 14.48
CA VAL A 66 -18.50 -21.78 13.60
C VAL A 66 -19.61 -22.78 13.97
N GLU A 67 -19.98 -22.87 15.25
CA GLU A 67 -21.06 -23.75 15.71
C GLU A 67 -22.42 -23.24 15.24
N HIS A 68 -22.66 -21.93 15.33
CA HIS A 68 -23.89 -21.30 14.84
C HIS A 68 -24.04 -21.42 13.31
N LEU A 69 -22.94 -21.35 12.56
CA LEU A 69 -22.93 -21.58 11.12
C LEU A 69 -23.18 -23.05 10.74
N ALA A 70 -22.63 -23.99 11.51
CA ALA A 70 -22.86 -25.42 11.34
C ALA A 70 -24.33 -25.79 11.64
N GLU A 71 -24.93 -25.19 12.66
CA GLU A 71 -26.37 -25.34 12.94
C GLU A 71 -27.24 -24.82 11.79
N ARG A 72 -26.92 -23.64 11.24
CA ARG A 72 -27.66 -23.10 10.08
C ARG A 72 -27.48 -23.92 8.81
N LEU A 73 -26.30 -24.52 8.59
CA LEU A 73 -26.04 -25.45 7.50
C LEU A 73 -26.82 -26.76 7.68
N ASN A 74 -26.89 -27.29 8.90
CA ASN A 74 -27.67 -28.49 9.22
C ASN A 74 -29.19 -28.25 9.13
N LEU A 75 -29.65 -27.01 9.31
CA LEU A 75 -31.05 -26.60 9.14
C LEU A 75 -31.40 -26.19 7.69
N ALA A 76 -30.42 -26.17 6.77
CA ALA A 76 -30.68 -25.85 5.39
C ALA A 76 -31.44 -27.00 4.69
N PRO A 77 -32.49 -26.72 3.90
CA PRO A 77 -33.37 -27.75 3.32
C PRO A 77 -32.75 -28.51 2.13
N PHE A 78 -31.44 -28.37 1.90
CA PHE A 78 -30.72 -29.03 0.83
C PHE A 78 -29.69 -29.97 1.46
N GLN A 79 -29.80 -31.26 1.15
CA GLN A 79 -28.80 -32.26 1.55
C GLN A 79 -27.49 -31.99 0.81
N VAL A 80 -26.37 -32.07 1.55
CA VAL A 80 -25.02 -32.16 1.00
C VAL A 80 -24.84 -33.51 0.31
#